data_AF-A0A4V3WCP4-F1
#
_entry.id   AF-A0A4V3WCP4-F1
#
_cell.length_a   1.000
_cell.length_b   1.000
_cell.length_c   1.000
_cell.angle_alpha   90.00
_cell.angle_beta   90.00
_cell.angle_gamma   90.00
#
_symmetry.space_group_name_H-M   'P 1'
#
loop_
_entity.id
_entity.type
_entity.pdbx_description
1 polymer ?
#
loop_
_entity_poly.entity_id
_entity_poly.type
_entity_poly.pdbx_seq_one_letter_code
_entity_poly.pdbx_strand_id
1 'polypeptide(L)'
;MAQETGLYDPAPPADSAFVRIINTPAATLGGKAVTALKGAASAYVVIPQGEFAAKLGMTTSKLKVEAGKFYSVVANGSKVTLLTDQAAENRAKALLTIYNLSKNATVDLKTADGKTAVVAGVKTGESGSRAVNGITVDLAAFAGPKALGTLKGVKLERGNAYALVLTDTGLTLTQSSTKTK
;
A
#
# COMPACT_ATOMS: atom_id res chain seq x y z
N MET A 1 14.26 -30.69 -29.60
CA MET A 1 13.56 -29.42 -29.84
C MET A 1 13.26 -28.81 -28.47
N ALA A 2 13.97 -27.75 -28.09
CA ALA A 2 13.83 -27.08 -26.81
C ALA A 2 12.54 -26.23 -26.80
N GLN A 3 11.74 -26.31 -25.73
CA GLN A 3 10.64 -25.37 -25.51
C GLN A 3 11.12 -24.31 -24.53
N GLU A 4 11.28 -23.11 -25.07
CA GLU A 4 11.68 -21.91 -24.35
C GLU A 4 10.63 -21.58 -23.29
N THR A 5 11.02 -21.71 -22.02
CA THR A 5 10.33 -21.17 -20.86
C THR A 5 10.03 -19.69 -21.09
N GLY A 6 8.75 -19.36 -21.28
CA GLY A 6 8.25 -18.00 -21.46
C GLY A 6 8.76 -17.09 -20.35
N LEU A 7 9.77 -16.28 -20.70
CA LEU A 7 10.56 -15.45 -19.78
C LEU A 7 9.85 -14.17 -19.34
N TYR A 8 8.57 -14.03 -19.66
CA TYR A 8 7.77 -12.86 -19.33
C TYR A 8 6.39 -13.31 -18.84
N ASP A 9 6.07 -12.98 -17.60
CA ASP A 9 4.67 -12.97 -17.17
C ASP A 9 3.87 -12.06 -18.11
N PRO A 10 2.72 -12.52 -18.63
CA PRO A 10 1.89 -11.71 -19.51
C PRO A 10 1.53 -10.40 -18.79
N ALA A 11 1.66 -9.29 -19.50
CA ALA A 11 1.25 -8.00 -18.99
C ALA A 11 -0.25 -8.06 -18.60
N PRO A 12 -0.64 -7.46 -17.48
CA PRO A 12 -2.04 -7.44 -17.06
C PRO A 12 -2.92 -6.81 -18.16
N PRO A 13 -4.16 -7.29 -18.35
CA PRO A 13 -5.06 -6.75 -19.36
C PRO A 13 -5.24 -5.24 -19.18
N ALA A 14 -5.29 -4.49 -20.29
CA ALA A 14 -5.41 -3.02 -20.28
C ALA A 14 -6.64 -2.54 -19.49
N ASP A 15 -7.72 -3.33 -19.47
CA ASP A 15 -8.97 -3.06 -18.75
C ASP A 15 -8.96 -3.52 -17.28
N SER A 16 -7.80 -3.47 -16.62
CA SER A 16 -7.65 -3.92 -15.24
C SER A 16 -7.13 -2.85 -14.30
N ALA A 17 -7.51 -2.96 -13.03
CA ALA A 17 -6.98 -2.23 -11.90
C ALA A 17 -6.12 -3.14 -11.01
N PHE A 18 -5.28 -2.52 -10.20
CA PHE A 18 -4.44 -3.19 -9.22
C PHE A 18 -5.01 -2.95 -7.83
N VAL A 19 -5.46 -4.00 -7.14
CA VAL A 19 -6.13 -3.87 -5.85
C VAL A 19 -5.42 -4.70 -4.80
N ARG A 20 -5.21 -4.16 -3.60
CA ARG A 20 -4.65 -4.90 -2.46
C ARG A 20 -5.48 -4.68 -1.21
N ILE A 21 -5.21 -5.47 -0.17
CA ILE A 21 -5.67 -5.20 1.20
C ILE A 21 -4.56 -4.63 2.08
N ILE A 22 -4.95 -3.80 3.04
CA ILE A 22 -4.09 -3.25 4.10
C ILE A 22 -4.62 -3.66 5.48
N ASN A 23 -3.69 -4.00 6.39
CA ASN A 23 -3.96 -4.30 7.81
C ASN A 23 -5.05 -5.36 8.02
N THR A 24 -5.22 -6.26 7.06
CA THR A 24 -6.23 -7.33 7.08
C THR A 24 -5.52 -8.64 6.76
N PRO A 25 -5.61 -9.69 7.61
CA PRO A 25 -4.83 -10.90 7.44
C PRO A 25 -5.19 -11.69 6.17
N ALA A 26 -6.48 -11.71 5.81
CA ALA A 26 -6.98 -12.39 4.63
C ALA A 26 -8.24 -11.70 4.08
N ALA A 27 -8.39 -11.73 2.76
CA ALA A 27 -9.57 -11.27 2.06
C ALA A 27 -9.75 -12.01 0.72
N THR A 28 -10.92 -11.83 0.12
CA THR A 28 -11.17 -12.21 -1.28
C THR A 28 -11.55 -10.96 -2.07
N LEU A 29 -10.77 -10.63 -3.09
CA LEU A 29 -11.01 -9.48 -3.97
C LEU A 29 -11.38 -10.02 -5.35
N GLY A 30 -12.62 -9.84 -5.78
CA GLY A 30 -13.08 -10.28 -7.10
C GLY A 30 -12.86 -11.78 -7.36
N GLY A 31 -13.04 -12.60 -6.31
CA GLY A 31 -12.79 -14.05 -6.36
C GLY A 31 -11.34 -14.47 -6.09
N LYS A 32 -10.38 -13.55 -6.02
CA LYS A 32 -8.96 -13.85 -5.74
C LYS A 32 -8.66 -13.77 -4.24
N ALA A 33 -8.07 -14.82 -3.68
CA ALA A 33 -7.62 -14.82 -2.29
C ALA A 33 -6.35 -13.97 -2.12
N VAL A 34 -6.35 -13.11 -1.10
CA VAL A 34 -5.23 -12.21 -0.79
C VAL A 34 -4.94 -12.29 0.70
N THR A 35 -3.66 -12.29 1.07
CA THR A 35 -3.21 -12.33 2.46
C THR A 35 -2.18 -11.24 2.73
N ALA A 36 -2.19 -10.70 3.93
CA ALA A 36 -1.17 -9.79 4.44
C ALA A 36 -0.84 -10.14 5.89
N LEU A 37 0.29 -9.66 6.39
CA LEU A 37 0.52 -9.63 7.83
C LEU A 37 -0.39 -8.56 8.47
N LYS A 38 -0.73 -8.74 9.75
CA LYS A 38 -1.40 -7.69 10.52
C LYS A 38 -0.55 -6.42 10.51
N GLY A 39 -1.17 -5.27 10.30
CA GLY A 39 -0.48 -3.99 10.20
C GLY A 39 0.38 -3.83 8.94
N ALA A 40 0.26 -4.70 7.91
CA ALA A 40 1.05 -4.63 6.69
C ALA A 40 0.16 -4.51 5.44
N ALA A 41 0.79 -4.27 4.29
CA ALA A 41 0.13 -4.37 2.99
C ALA A 41 0.27 -5.78 2.39
N SER A 42 -0.67 -6.17 1.55
CA SER A 42 -0.52 -7.34 0.67
C SER A 42 0.12 -6.94 -0.66
N ALA A 43 0.50 -7.94 -1.46
CA ALA A 43 0.71 -7.75 -2.89
C ALA A 43 -0.60 -7.34 -3.58
N TYR A 44 -0.51 -6.52 -4.62
CA TYR A 44 -1.63 -6.21 -5.49
C TYR A 44 -2.08 -7.44 -6.28
N VAL A 45 -3.38 -7.59 -6.45
CA VAL A 45 -3.99 -8.49 -7.42
C VAL A 45 -4.63 -7.69 -8.53
N VAL A 46 -4.60 -8.26 -9.73
CA VAL A 46 -5.21 -7.66 -10.91
C VAL A 46 -6.70 -7.97 -10.92
N ILE A 47 -7.55 -6.95 -10.99
CA ILE A 47 -9.02 -7.05 -11.02
C ILE A 47 -9.53 -6.31 -12.27
N PRO A 48 -10.51 -6.85 -13.01
CA PRO A 48 -11.14 -6.10 -14.10
C PRO A 48 -11.67 -4.75 -13.63
N GLN A 49 -11.63 -3.73 -14.49
CA GLN A 49 -12.25 -2.44 -14.19
C GLN A 49 -13.76 -2.58 -13.98
N GLY A 50 -14.35 -1.63 -13.24
CA GLY A 50 -15.76 -1.65 -12.87
C GLY A 50 -15.97 -2.11 -11.44
N GLU A 51 -17.13 -2.69 -11.17
CA GLU A 51 -17.49 -3.15 -9.83
C GLU A 51 -16.95 -4.55 -9.55
N PHE A 52 -16.44 -4.75 -8.33
CA PHE A 52 -16.06 -6.05 -7.83
C PHE A 52 -16.48 -6.23 -6.37
N ALA A 53 -16.64 -7.47 -5.94
CA ALA A 53 -16.91 -7.80 -4.54
C ALA A 53 -15.60 -7.93 -3.76
N ALA A 54 -15.48 -7.18 -2.67
CA ALA A 54 -14.43 -7.31 -1.67
C ALA A 54 -14.99 -7.97 -0.42
N LYS A 55 -14.53 -9.17 -0.10
CA LYS A 55 -14.90 -9.92 1.09
C LYS A 55 -13.77 -9.90 2.11
N LEU A 56 -13.97 -9.23 3.24
CA LEU A 56 -13.01 -9.08 4.32
C LEU A 56 -13.65 -9.68 5.59
N GLY A 57 -13.21 -10.89 5.97
CA GLY A 57 -13.88 -11.67 7.02
C GLY A 57 -15.34 -11.97 6.68
N MET A 58 -16.27 -11.51 7.53
CA MET A 58 -17.72 -11.66 7.33
C MET A 58 -18.34 -10.54 6.50
N THR A 59 -17.62 -9.42 6.30
CA THR A 59 -18.13 -8.26 5.57
C THR A 59 -17.86 -8.41 4.09
N THR A 60 -18.89 -8.15 3.26
CA THR A 60 -18.75 -8.06 1.80
C THR A 60 -19.19 -6.68 1.35
N SER A 61 -18.38 -6.02 0.53
CA SER A 61 -18.67 -4.69 -0.02
C SER A 61 -18.43 -4.67 -1.52
N LYS A 62 -19.31 -4.00 -2.27
CA LYS A 62 -19.08 -3.72 -3.68
C LYS A 62 -18.25 -2.45 -3.81
N LEU A 63 -17.13 -2.55 -4.50
CA LEU A 63 -16.20 -1.45 -4.72
C LEU A 63 -16.00 -1.26 -6.23
N LYS A 64 -15.77 -0.03 -6.67
CA LYS A 64 -15.58 0.31 -8.08
C LYS A 64 -14.15 0.77 -8.32
N VAL A 65 -13.52 0.24 -9.37
CA VAL A 65 -12.15 0.54 -9.75
C VAL A 65 -12.06 0.90 -11.23
N GLU A 66 -11.08 1.73 -11.58
CA GLU A 66 -10.83 2.17 -12.95
C GLU A 66 -9.55 1.52 -13.50
N ALA A 67 -9.53 1.29 -14.81
CA ALA A 67 -8.38 0.72 -15.50
C ALA A 67 -7.09 1.52 -15.24
N GLY A 68 -5.98 0.80 -15.08
CA GLY A 68 -4.64 1.37 -14.88
C GLY A 68 -4.39 1.99 -13.50
N LYS A 69 -5.38 2.03 -12.60
CA LYS A 69 -5.23 2.61 -11.25
C LYS A 69 -4.90 1.56 -10.19
N PHE A 70 -4.24 2.03 -9.14
CA PHE A 70 -3.88 1.25 -7.96
C PHE A 70 -4.80 1.62 -6.80
N TYR A 71 -5.24 0.62 -6.05
CA TYR A 71 -6.16 0.80 -4.95
C TYR A 71 -5.79 -0.06 -3.74
N SER A 72 -6.01 0.51 -2.56
CA SER A 72 -5.84 -0.15 -1.27
C SER A 72 -7.18 -0.25 -0.56
N VAL A 73 -7.64 -1.47 -0.32
CA VAL A 73 -8.85 -1.77 0.45
C VAL A 73 -8.46 -1.87 1.92
N VAL A 74 -9.10 -1.04 2.74
CA VAL A 74 -8.88 -0.97 4.18
C VAL A 74 -10.17 -1.37 4.89
N ALA A 75 -10.06 -2.32 5.84
CA ALA A 75 -11.13 -2.62 6.79
C ALA A 75 -10.88 -1.89 8.11
N ASN A 76 -11.90 -1.22 8.63
CA ASN A 76 -11.94 -0.71 9.99
C ASN A 76 -13.26 -1.17 10.63
N GLY A 77 -13.18 -2.25 11.43
CA GLY A 77 -14.37 -2.96 11.90
C GLY A 77 -15.23 -3.43 10.73
N SER A 78 -16.50 -3.02 10.71
CA SER A 78 -17.45 -3.36 9.65
C SER A 78 -17.37 -2.46 8.42
N LYS A 79 -16.58 -1.37 8.46
CA LYS A 79 -16.48 -0.41 7.37
C LYS A 79 -15.32 -0.78 6.46
N VAL A 80 -15.61 -0.96 5.17
CA VAL A 80 -14.63 -1.13 4.11
C VAL A 80 -14.47 0.19 3.36
N THR A 81 -13.22 0.65 3.22
CA THR A 81 -12.88 1.88 2.49
C THR A 81 -11.91 1.55 1.37
N LEU A 82 -12.11 2.17 0.21
CA LEU A 82 -11.22 2.09 -0.94
C LEU A 82 -10.39 3.37 -1.01
N LEU A 83 -9.07 3.23 -0.92
CA LEU A 83 -8.12 4.33 -1.10
C LEU A 83 -7.47 4.21 -2.48
N THR A 84 -7.35 5.33 -3.18
CA THR A 84 -6.62 5.39 -4.45
C THR A 84 -5.14 5.62 -4.16
N ASP A 85 -4.29 4.73 -4.65
CA ASP A 85 -2.85 4.82 -4.49
C ASP A 85 -2.22 5.55 -5.67
N GLN A 86 -1.14 6.28 -5.41
CA GLN A 86 -0.31 6.83 -6.47
C GLN A 86 0.46 5.71 -7.17
N ALA A 87 0.47 5.72 -8.51
CA ALA A 87 1.30 4.79 -9.28
C ALA A 87 2.79 5.19 -9.20
N ALA A 88 3.68 4.19 -9.13
CA ALA A 88 5.13 4.42 -9.17
C ALA A 88 5.62 4.63 -10.61
N GLU A 89 5.21 5.74 -11.23
CA GLU A 89 5.50 6.04 -12.63
C GLU A 89 6.98 6.38 -12.87
N ASN A 90 7.62 7.05 -11.90
CA ASN A 90 9.02 7.44 -12.01
C ASN A 90 9.94 6.31 -11.54
N ARG A 91 10.44 5.51 -12.49
CA ARG A 91 11.38 4.41 -12.23
C ARG A 91 12.74 4.85 -11.66
N ALA A 92 13.10 6.13 -11.75
CA ALA A 92 14.33 6.65 -11.13
C ALA A 92 14.16 6.98 -9.64
N LYS A 93 12.94 6.87 -9.09
CA LYS A 93 12.62 7.17 -7.69
C LYS A 93 11.97 5.98 -6.99
N ALA A 94 12.08 5.95 -5.67
CA ALA A 94 11.30 5.07 -4.82
C ALA A 94 9.99 5.78 -4.45
N LEU A 95 8.85 5.11 -4.52
CA LEU A 95 7.58 5.67 -4.07
C LEU A 95 7.31 5.23 -2.61
N LEU A 96 7.08 6.19 -1.73
CA LEU A 96 6.64 5.94 -0.36
C LEU A 96 5.17 6.32 -0.24
N THR A 97 4.35 5.43 0.31
CA THR A 97 2.95 5.70 0.66
C THR A 97 2.73 5.34 2.11
N ILE A 98 2.31 6.30 2.93
CA ILE A 98 1.92 6.06 4.33
C ILE A 98 0.39 6.00 4.44
N TYR A 99 -0.11 5.01 5.18
CA TYR A 99 -1.52 4.83 5.53
C TYR A 99 -1.70 5.11 7.02
N ASN A 100 -2.51 6.10 7.37
CA ASN A 100 -2.82 6.39 8.76
C ASN A 100 -4.06 5.62 9.21
N LEU A 101 -3.85 4.42 9.77
CA LEU A 101 -4.91 3.59 10.35
C LEU A 101 -4.90 3.63 11.88
N SER A 102 -4.23 4.63 12.45
CA SER A 102 -4.21 4.89 13.89
C SER A 102 -5.37 5.79 14.30
N LYS A 103 -5.61 5.93 15.61
CA LYS A 103 -6.58 6.90 16.15
C LYS A 103 -6.11 8.37 16.10
N ASN A 104 -4.90 8.63 15.61
CA ASN A 104 -4.37 10.00 15.54
C ASN A 104 -4.96 10.73 14.34
N ALA A 105 -5.62 11.86 14.61
CA ALA A 105 -6.35 12.66 13.62
C ALA A 105 -5.52 12.98 12.36
N THR A 106 -4.23 13.27 12.56
CA THR A 106 -3.27 13.60 11.51
C THR A 106 -1.90 13.06 11.87
N VAL A 107 -1.18 12.53 10.89
CA VAL A 107 0.21 12.07 11.04
C VAL A 107 1.11 12.54 9.91
N ASP A 108 2.38 12.65 10.21
CA ASP A 108 3.44 12.95 9.25
C ASP A 108 4.41 11.76 9.16
N LEU A 109 4.89 11.46 7.96
CA LEU A 109 6.07 10.64 7.74
C LEU A 109 7.30 11.55 7.62
N LYS A 110 8.29 11.37 8.49
CA LYS A 110 9.53 12.14 8.51
C LYS A 110 10.74 11.21 8.53
N THR A 111 11.93 11.77 8.31
CA THR A 111 13.17 11.14 8.78
C THR A 111 13.11 10.95 10.29
N ALA A 112 13.76 9.90 10.82
CA ALA A 112 13.66 9.56 12.24
C ALA A 112 14.20 10.63 13.19
N ASP A 113 15.08 11.52 12.71
CA ASP A 113 15.53 12.71 13.44
C ASP A 113 14.47 13.84 13.51
N GLY A 114 13.32 13.66 12.86
CA GLY A 114 12.20 14.59 12.82
C GLY A 114 12.41 15.81 11.93
N LYS A 115 13.57 15.97 11.29
CA LYS A 115 13.94 17.22 10.61
C LYS A 115 13.37 17.34 9.20
N THR A 116 13.25 16.23 8.48
CA THR A 116 12.83 16.24 7.08
C THR A 116 11.45 15.59 6.94
N ALA A 117 10.46 16.40 6.55
CA ALA A 117 9.12 15.91 6.23
C ALA A 117 9.10 15.25 4.84
N VAL A 118 8.70 13.98 4.81
CA VAL A 118 8.54 13.19 3.58
C VAL A 118 7.11 13.32 3.08
N VAL A 119 6.13 13.01 3.94
CA VAL A 119 4.70 13.19 3.72
C VAL A 119 4.13 13.87 4.96
N ALA A 120 3.31 14.90 4.81
CA ALA A 120 2.72 15.62 5.94
C ALA A 120 1.20 15.59 5.87
N GLY A 121 0.55 15.70 7.03
CA GLY A 121 -0.88 15.98 7.08
C GLY A 121 -1.80 14.81 6.76
N VAL A 122 -1.36 13.56 6.92
CA VAL A 122 -2.15 12.38 6.55
C VAL A 122 -3.23 12.11 7.59
N LYS A 123 -4.49 12.37 7.22
CA LYS A 123 -5.63 12.22 8.14
C LYS A 123 -5.92 10.76 8.48
N THR A 124 -6.58 10.52 9.60
CA THR A 124 -7.05 9.18 9.96
C THR A 124 -7.90 8.58 8.85
N GLY A 125 -7.59 7.35 8.46
CA GLY A 125 -8.29 6.62 7.40
C GLY A 125 -7.85 7.00 5.98
N GLU A 126 -6.89 7.91 5.82
CA GLU A 126 -6.34 8.32 4.53
C GLU A 126 -4.90 7.83 4.32
N SER A 127 -4.39 8.06 3.11
CA SER A 127 -3.02 7.80 2.72
C SER A 127 -2.38 8.99 2.03
N GLY A 128 -1.07 9.15 2.19
CA GLY A 128 -0.28 10.16 1.48
C GLY A 128 0.96 9.55 0.87
N SER A 129 1.37 10.05 -0.31
CA SER A 129 2.47 9.50 -1.08
C SER A 129 3.54 10.53 -1.46
N ARG A 130 4.80 10.09 -1.58
CA ARG A 130 5.94 10.91 -2.02
C ARG A 130 6.95 10.05 -2.78
N ALA A 131 7.33 10.49 -3.98
CA ALA A 131 8.46 9.91 -4.69
C ALA A 131 9.78 10.51 -4.18
N VAL A 132 10.71 9.65 -3.76
CA VAL A 132 12.00 10.03 -3.16
C VAL A 132 13.17 9.37 -3.89
N ASN A 133 14.39 9.87 -3.66
CA ASN A 133 15.59 9.23 -4.20
C ASN A 133 15.82 7.88 -3.51
N GLY A 134 16.41 6.92 -4.23
CA GLY A 134 16.85 5.67 -3.63
C GLY A 134 18.04 5.90 -2.69
N ILE A 135 17.84 5.65 -1.40
CA ILE A 135 18.81 5.87 -0.30
C ILE A 135 18.53 4.88 0.83
N THR A 136 19.47 4.72 1.75
CA THR A 136 19.19 4.10 3.06
C THR A 136 18.90 5.21 4.07
N VAL A 137 17.78 5.12 4.78
CA VAL A 137 17.33 6.17 5.69
C VAL A 137 16.53 5.61 6.86
N ASP A 138 16.57 6.30 8.00
CA ASP A 138 15.69 6.02 9.12
C ASP A 138 14.40 6.83 8.96
N LEU A 139 13.25 6.19 9.04
CA LEU A 139 11.93 6.80 8.89
C LEU A 139 11.14 6.70 10.18
N ALA A 140 10.31 7.69 10.47
CA ALA A 140 9.36 7.60 11.59
C ALA A 140 8.05 8.32 11.27
N ALA A 141 6.96 7.80 11.84
CA ALA A 141 5.66 8.44 11.81
C ALA A 141 5.50 9.32 13.07
N PHE A 142 4.94 10.52 12.91
CA PHE A 142 4.77 11.48 13.99
C PHE A 142 3.33 11.97 14.08
N ALA A 143 2.83 12.17 15.30
CA ALA A 143 1.68 13.02 15.58
C ALA A 143 2.16 14.26 16.35
N GLY A 144 2.26 15.40 15.64
CA GLY A 144 2.92 16.58 16.18
C GLY A 144 4.39 16.28 16.55
N PRO A 145 4.82 16.54 17.79
CA PRO A 145 6.20 16.25 18.24
C PRO A 145 6.41 14.78 18.64
N LYS A 146 5.35 13.99 18.81
CA LYS A 146 5.44 12.62 19.32
C LYS A 146 5.70 11.63 18.19
N ALA A 147 6.79 10.86 18.29
CA ALA A 147 7.02 9.70 17.44
C ALA A 147 6.06 8.56 17.80
N LEU A 148 5.42 7.97 16.79
CA LEU A 148 4.46 6.87 16.91
C LEU A 148 5.08 5.52 16.53
N GLY A 149 6.21 5.54 15.82
CA GLY A 149 6.95 4.36 15.42
C GLY A 149 8.11 4.75 14.51
N THR A 150 9.20 3.98 14.59
CA THR A 150 10.44 4.24 13.84
C THR A 150 10.90 2.98 13.14
N LEU A 151 11.38 3.14 11.91
CA LEU A 151 11.98 2.12 11.07
C LEU A 151 13.42 2.53 10.81
N LYS A 152 14.38 1.68 11.19
CA LYS A 152 15.81 1.95 11.00
C LYS A 152 16.35 1.24 9.77
N GLY A 153 17.31 1.87 9.11
CA GLY A 153 18.04 1.28 7.98
C GLY A 153 17.14 0.94 6.80
N VAL A 154 16.08 1.72 6.56
CA VAL A 154 15.16 1.45 5.45
C VAL A 154 15.89 1.68 4.14
N LYS A 155 16.15 0.59 3.42
CA LYS A 155 16.75 0.62 2.08
C LYS A 155 15.66 0.91 1.03
N LEU A 156 15.67 2.13 0.50
CA LEU A 156 14.78 2.55 -0.56
C LEU A 156 15.47 2.39 -1.92
N GLU A 157 14.88 1.57 -2.77
CA GLU A 157 15.42 1.25 -4.09
C GLU A 157 14.60 1.92 -5.18
N ARG A 158 15.29 2.46 -6.19
CA ARG A 158 14.65 3.14 -7.32
C ARG A 158 13.77 2.15 -8.08
N GLY A 159 12.61 2.61 -8.53
CA GLY A 159 11.64 1.78 -9.25
C GLY A 159 10.75 0.92 -8.34
N ASN A 160 11.03 0.88 -7.03
CA ASN A 160 10.19 0.18 -6.07
C ASN A 160 9.21 1.13 -5.38
N ALA A 161 8.07 0.58 -4.96
CA ALA A 161 7.09 1.26 -4.13
C ALA A 161 7.02 0.59 -2.76
N TYR A 162 6.78 1.38 -1.71
CA TYR A 162 6.73 0.92 -0.34
C TYR A 162 5.49 1.47 0.37
N ALA A 163 4.79 0.58 1.07
CA ALA A 163 3.66 0.90 1.92
C ALA A 163 4.11 0.96 3.38
N LEU A 164 3.87 2.11 4.02
CA LEU A 164 4.05 2.29 5.46
C LEU A 164 2.67 2.29 6.11
N VAL A 165 2.38 1.28 6.90
CA VAL A 165 1.07 1.15 7.53
C VAL A 165 1.22 1.48 9.00
N LEU A 166 0.63 2.59 9.41
CA LEU A 166 0.61 3.03 10.80
C LEU A 166 -0.69 2.56 11.45
N THR A 167 -0.56 1.81 12.54
CA THR A 167 -1.66 1.41 13.42
C THR A 167 -1.39 1.89 14.84
N ASP A 168 -2.35 1.73 15.75
CA ASP A 168 -2.12 2.02 17.18
C ASP A 168 -1.07 1.10 17.82
N THR A 169 -0.73 -0.02 17.16
CA THR A 169 0.29 -0.97 17.63
C THR A 169 1.69 -0.69 17.09
N GLY A 170 1.82 0.19 16.09
CA GLY A 170 3.11 0.55 15.51
C GLY A 170 3.08 0.80 14.00
N LEU A 171 4.27 1.03 13.46
CA LEU A 171 4.54 1.32 12.05
C LEU A 171 5.20 0.12 11.37
N THR A 172 4.61 -0.37 10.29
CA THR A 172 5.17 -1.48 9.51
C THR A 172 5.46 -1.03 8.09
N LEU A 173 6.59 -1.50 7.54
CA LEU A 173 6.96 -1.29 6.14
C LEU A 173 6.68 -2.55 5.33
N THR A 174 6.13 -2.39 4.13
CA THR A 174 6.00 -3.47 3.15
C THR A 174 6.44 -2.97 1.79
N GLN A 175 7.33 -3.69 1.12
CA GLN A 175 7.61 -3.43 -0.29
C GLN A 175 6.44 -3.92 -1.14
N SER A 176 5.88 -3.02 -1.95
CA SER A 176 4.76 -3.31 -2.84
C SER A 176 5.22 -4.24 -3.96
N SER A 177 4.37 -5.20 -4.29
CA SER A 177 4.54 -6.13 -5.40
C SER A 177 3.17 -6.44 -6.01
N THR A 178 3.13 -7.00 -7.21
CA THR A 178 1.89 -7.41 -7.88
C THR A 178 1.94 -8.90 -8.15
N LYS A 179 0.88 -9.62 -7.79
CA LYS A 179 0.64 -11.01 -8.18
C LYS A 179 -0.09 -11.06 -9.52
N THR A 180 0.58 -11.63 -10.52
CA THR A 180 0.06 -11.83 -11.88
C THR A 180 -0.64 -13.19 -12.07
N LYS A 181 -0.51 -14.12 -11.12
CA LYS A 181 -1.11 -15.46 -11.14
C LYS A 181 -1.90 -15.73 -9.86
#